data_AF-A0A534MTS1-F1
#
_entry.id   AF-A0A534MTS1-F1
#
_cell.length_a   1.000
_cell.length_b   1.000
_cell.length_c   1.000
_cell.angle_alpha   90.00
_cell.angle_beta   90.00
_cell.angle_gamma   90.00
#
_symmetry.space_group_name_H-M   'P 1'
#
loop_
_entity.id
_entity.type
_entity.pdbx_description
1 polymer ?
#
loop_
_entity_poly.entity_id
_entity_poly.type
_entity_poly.pdbx_seq_one_letter_code
_entity_poly.pdbx_strand_id
1 'polypeptide(L)'
;MAAFVVAAMVFVPLGIVGTASAASPTRNLAPVVIGPVSTDRFGGGDFVGVKAGDALFGVRYGTTAHPNDVVIFAEYKRFLGGADIVDARGDHLATRGIPVYTVLAQSLSRFIEFRQVNATDGFDLTS
;
A
#
# COMPACT_ATOMS: atom_id res chain seq x y z
N MET A 1 22.05 -46.99 -18.09
CA MET A 1 20.59 -46.91 -17.94
C MET A 1 20.30 -46.17 -16.64
N ALA A 2 20.21 -44.84 -16.71
CA ALA A 2 19.83 -43.98 -15.59
C ALA A 2 18.92 -42.90 -16.18
N ALA A 3 17.72 -43.34 -16.55
CA ALA A 3 16.62 -42.46 -16.92
C ALA A 3 15.73 -42.31 -15.68
N PHE A 4 15.11 -41.13 -15.55
CA PHE A 4 14.08 -40.77 -14.57
C PHE A 4 14.53 -40.31 -13.17
N VAL A 5 15.02 -39.06 -13.06
CA VAL A 5 14.79 -38.24 -11.84
C VAL A 5 14.40 -36.77 -12.15
N VAL A 6 14.35 -36.31 -13.40
CA VAL A 6 14.17 -34.87 -13.69
C VAL A 6 12.69 -34.40 -13.76
N ALA A 7 11.70 -35.27 -13.59
CA ALA A 7 10.30 -34.93 -13.89
C ALA A 7 9.37 -34.67 -12.68
N ALA A 8 9.89 -34.27 -11.51
CA ALA A 8 9.06 -34.08 -10.30
C ALA A 8 9.03 -32.64 -9.72
N MET A 9 9.66 -31.66 -10.36
CA MET A 9 9.71 -30.27 -9.85
C MET A 9 9.04 -29.21 -10.75
N VAL A 10 8.30 -29.63 -11.78
CA VAL A 10 7.54 -28.70 -12.65
C VAL A 10 6.05 -29.01 -12.56
N PHE A 11 5.50 -28.91 -11.34
CA PHE A 11 4.07 -28.71 -11.13
C PHE A 11 3.93 -27.61 -10.07
N VAL A 12 4.33 -26.39 -10.45
CA VAL A 12 3.75 -25.20 -9.83
C VAL A 12 2.26 -25.25 -10.19
N PRO A 13 1.33 -25.32 -9.22
CA PRO A 13 -0.08 -25.25 -9.55
C PRO A 13 -0.32 -23.85 -10.12
N LEU A 14 -0.53 -23.78 -11.44
CA LEU A 14 -1.17 -22.67 -12.15
C LEU A 14 -2.66 -22.61 -11.76
N GLY A 15 -2.94 -22.63 -10.47
CA GLY A 15 -4.26 -22.46 -9.88
C GLY A 15 -4.49 -20.99 -9.56
N ILE A 16 -4.39 -20.10 -10.56
CA ILE A 16 -5.03 -18.78 -10.45
C ILE A 16 -6.52 -19.03 -10.73
N VAL A 17 -7.20 -19.54 -9.70
CA VAL A 17 -8.66 -19.59 -9.65
C VAL A 17 -9.14 -18.14 -9.77
N GLY A 18 -10.03 -17.92 -10.74
CA GLY A 18 -10.44 -16.59 -11.20
C GLY A 18 -10.73 -15.62 -10.05
N THR A 19 -10.06 -14.48 -10.06
CA THR A 19 -10.41 -13.36 -9.20
C THR A 19 -11.72 -12.78 -9.69
N ALA A 20 -12.85 -13.21 -9.11
CA ALA A 20 -14.08 -12.44 -9.20
C ALA A 20 -13.80 -11.07 -8.57
N SER A 21 -13.61 -10.06 -9.43
CA SER A 21 -13.50 -8.67 -8.99
C SER A 21 -14.87 -8.20 -8.54
N ALA A 22 -15.16 -8.32 -7.23
CA ALA A 22 -16.31 -7.70 -6.60
C ALA A 22 -16.07 -6.20 -6.32
N ALA A 23 -15.35 -5.50 -7.21
CA ALA A 23 -15.20 -4.06 -7.11
C ALA A 23 -16.54 -3.40 -7.49
N SER A 24 -17.16 -2.67 -6.56
CA SER A 24 -18.36 -1.89 -6.87
C SER A 24 -18.07 -0.90 -8.01
N PRO A 25 -18.91 -0.85 -9.06
CA PRO A 25 -18.67 -0.02 -10.25
C PRO A 25 -18.79 1.49 -9.97
N THR A 26 -19.27 1.91 -8.79
CA THR A 26 -19.47 3.31 -8.42
C THR A 26 -18.56 3.69 -7.25
N ARG A 27 -17.26 3.91 -7.51
CA ARG A 27 -16.35 4.50 -6.50
C ARG A 27 -16.30 6.01 -6.70
N ASN A 28 -16.58 6.76 -5.63
CA ASN A 28 -16.26 8.19 -5.61
C ASN A 28 -14.75 8.37 -5.51
N LEU A 29 -14.15 8.93 -6.56
CA LEU A 29 -12.71 9.19 -6.67
C LEU A 29 -12.36 10.68 -6.45
N ALA A 30 -13.32 11.49 -6.00
CA ALA A 30 -13.03 12.87 -5.63
C ALA A 30 -11.97 12.89 -4.51
N PRO A 31 -10.83 13.57 -4.70
CA PRO A 31 -9.77 13.62 -3.72
C PRO A 31 -10.18 14.46 -2.51
N VAL A 32 -9.87 13.97 -1.32
CA VAL A 32 -10.06 14.66 -0.05
C VAL A 32 -8.72 14.79 0.63
N VAL A 33 -8.33 16.02 0.96
CA VAL A 33 -7.13 16.30 1.75
C VAL A 33 -7.42 15.98 3.21
N ILE A 34 -6.50 15.29 3.85
CA ILE A 34 -6.54 14.93 5.27
C ILE A 34 -5.36 15.62 5.96
N GLY A 35 -5.61 16.19 7.13
CA GLY A 35 -4.57 16.66 8.02
C GLY A 35 -4.34 18.17 8.02
N PRO A 36 -3.48 18.66 8.93
CA PRO A 36 -2.68 17.86 9.85
C PRO A 36 -3.51 17.16 10.93
N VAL A 37 -3.25 15.88 11.17
CA VAL A 37 -3.88 15.10 12.25
C VAL A 37 -2.85 14.20 12.92
N SER A 38 -2.95 14.06 14.24
CA SER A 38 -2.09 13.17 15.00
C SER A 38 -2.38 11.70 14.72
N THR A 39 -1.33 10.89 14.77
CA THR A 39 -1.39 9.46 14.48
C THR A 39 -0.40 8.69 15.35
N ASP A 40 -0.69 7.40 15.55
CA ASP A 40 0.20 6.38 16.10
C ASP A 40 0.93 5.58 14.99
N ARG A 41 0.55 5.80 13.72
CA ARG A 41 1.11 5.06 12.58
C ARG A 41 2.60 5.33 12.44
N PHE A 42 3.32 4.24 12.12
CA PHE A 42 4.75 4.25 11.88
C PHE A 42 5.59 4.78 13.06
N GLY A 43 5.10 4.75 14.31
CA GLY A 43 5.84 5.30 15.46
C GLY A 43 5.35 6.68 15.92
N GLY A 44 4.31 7.20 15.26
CA GLY A 44 3.56 8.37 15.70
C GLY A 44 4.09 9.72 15.21
N GLY A 45 3.42 10.79 15.63
CA GLY A 45 3.61 12.15 15.11
C GLY A 45 2.32 12.65 14.47
N ASP A 46 2.44 13.53 13.47
CA ASP A 46 1.30 14.00 12.69
C ASP A 46 1.44 13.54 11.25
N PHE A 47 0.31 13.49 10.52
CA PHE A 47 0.34 13.24 9.08
C PHE A 47 -0.59 14.17 8.31
N VAL A 48 -0.22 14.38 7.06
CA VAL A 48 -1.03 15.00 6.01
C VAL A 48 -1.12 14.05 4.83
N GLY A 49 -2.22 14.08 4.09
CA GLY A 49 -2.38 13.20 2.94
C GLY A 49 -3.57 13.53 2.07
N VAL A 50 -3.76 12.72 1.04
CA VAL A 50 -4.88 12.80 0.11
C VAL A 50 -5.48 11.41 -0.02
N LYS A 51 -6.80 11.33 0.12
CA LYS A 51 -7.57 10.10 -0.07
C LYS A 51 -8.50 10.25 -1.27
N ALA A 52 -8.52 9.23 -2.14
CA ALA A 52 -9.47 9.13 -3.23
C ALA A 52 -10.01 7.68 -3.29
N GLY A 53 -11.32 7.51 -3.06
CA GLY A 53 -11.90 6.19 -2.87
C GLY A 53 -11.23 5.42 -1.74
N ASP A 54 -10.69 4.23 -2.06
CA ASP A 54 -9.95 3.39 -1.10
C ASP A 54 -8.42 3.52 -1.23
N ALA A 55 -7.91 4.53 -1.93
CA ALA A 55 -6.49 4.85 -1.99
C ALA A 55 -6.18 6.06 -1.10
N LEU A 56 -5.07 6.00 -0.37
CA LEU A 56 -4.54 7.05 0.48
C LEU A 56 -3.05 7.22 0.16
N PHE A 57 -2.63 8.45 -0.07
CA PHE A 57 -1.21 8.82 -0.09
C PHE A 57 -0.97 9.83 1.02
N GLY A 58 0.09 9.67 1.79
CA GLY A 58 0.34 10.52 2.94
C GLY A 58 1.81 10.67 3.29
N VAL A 59 2.08 11.72 4.04
CA VAL A 59 3.37 12.02 4.65
C VAL A 59 3.14 12.12 6.15
N ARG A 60 3.82 11.26 6.90
CA ARG A 60 3.89 11.31 8.36
C ARG A 60 5.20 11.98 8.75
N TYR A 61 5.16 12.91 9.70
CA TYR A 61 6.33 13.63 10.20
C TYR A 61 6.32 13.70 11.73
N GLY A 62 7.51 13.86 12.32
CA GLY A 62 7.66 13.97 13.76
C GLY A 62 7.09 15.27 14.34
N THR A 63 6.72 15.22 15.62
CA THR A 63 6.32 16.38 16.42
C THR A 63 7.25 16.52 17.63
N THR A 64 7.09 17.58 18.42
CA THR A 64 7.86 17.75 19.66
C THR A 64 7.64 16.61 20.65
N ALA A 65 6.43 16.02 20.67
CA ALA A 65 6.10 14.87 21.51
C ALA A 65 6.57 13.53 20.90
N HIS A 66 6.69 13.44 19.57
CA HIS A 66 7.10 12.23 18.84
C HIS A 66 8.16 12.59 17.80
N PRO A 67 9.44 12.72 18.19
CA PRO A 67 10.51 13.12 17.29
C PRO A 67 10.86 11.95 16.35
N ASN A 68 10.16 11.87 15.22
CA ASN A 68 10.38 10.86 14.19
C ASN A 68 10.78 11.47 12.83
N ASP A 69 11.48 10.67 12.03
CA ASP A 69 11.81 10.97 10.63
C ASP A 69 10.56 11.10 9.75
N VAL A 70 10.69 11.68 8.55
CA VAL A 70 9.57 11.74 7.60
C VAL A 70 9.34 10.35 6.98
N VAL A 71 8.09 9.89 6.96
CA VAL A 71 7.67 8.68 6.27
C VAL A 71 6.66 9.05 5.18
N ILE A 72 6.97 8.70 3.94
CA ILE A 72 6.03 8.76 2.82
C ILE A 72 5.37 7.40 2.70
N PHE A 73 4.05 7.35 2.61
CA PHE A 73 3.32 6.11 2.48
C PHE A 73 2.15 6.20 1.50
N ALA A 74 1.84 5.05 0.90
CA ALA A 74 0.65 4.82 0.10
C ALA A 74 -0.08 3.60 0.65
N GLU A 75 -1.39 3.71 0.82
CA GLU A 75 -2.26 2.64 1.23
C GLU A 75 -3.38 2.50 0.20
N TYR A 76 -3.70 1.26 -0.15
CA TYR A 76 -4.82 1.01 -1.02
C TYR A 76 -5.46 -0.34 -0.74
N LYS A 77 -6.79 -0.38 -0.87
CA LYS A 77 -7.58 -1.60 -0.70
C LYS A 77 -7.63 -2.43 -1.98
N ARG A 78 -7.18 -3.68 -1.88
CA ARG A 78 -7.41 -4.77 -2.83
C ARG A 78 -8.45 -5.75 -2.27
N PHE A 79 -8.83 -6.72 -3.10
CA PHE A 79 -9.66 -7.85 -2.67
C PHE A 79 -8.93 -9.16 -3.00
N LEU A 80 -8.76 -10.02 -2.00
CA LEU A 80 -8.22 -11.38 -2.19
C LEU A 80 -9.37 -12.34 -2.51
N GLY A 81 -9.95 -12.19 -3.70
CA GLY A 81 -11.13 -12.96 -4.11
C GLY A 81 -12.42 -12.52 -3.41
N GLY A 82 -13.41 -13.42 -3.42
CA GLY A 82 -14.73 -13.20 -2.84
C GLY A 82 -15.17 -14.37 -1.96
N ALA A 83 -16.00 -14.07 -0.98
CA ALA A 83 -16.69 -15.02 -0.14
C ALA A 83 -18.17 -15.06 -0.51
N ASP A 84 -18.71 -16.26 -0.70
CA ASP A 84 -20.15 -16.45 -0.82
C ASP A 84 -20.80 -16.42 0.56
N ILE A 85 -21.86 -15.63 0.66
CA ILE A 85 -22.72 -15.51 1.81
C ILE A 85 -23.92 -16.40 1.51
N VAL A 86 -24.12 -17.42 2.34
CA VAL A 86 -25.24 -18.34 2.27
C VAL A 86 -26.10 -18.21 3.53
N ASP A 87 -27.38 -18.57 3.43
CA ASP A 87 -28.26 -18.65 4.60
C ASP A 87 -28.09 -19.97 5.37
N ALA A 88 -28.89 -20.17 6.41
CA ALA A 88 -28.85 -21.39 7.23
C ALA A 88 -29.30 -22.66 6.48
N ARG A 89 -29.95 -22.54 5.32
CA ARG A 89 -30.38 -23.63 4.45
C ARG A 89 -29.38 -23.93 3.33
N GLY A 90 -28.34 -23.09 3.20
CA GLY A 90 -27.33 -23.19 2.16
C GLY A 90 -27.69 -22.41 0.89
N ASP A 91 -28.77 -21.61 0.90
CA ASP A 91 -29.17 -20.80 -0.23
C ASP A 91 -28.23 -19.59 -0.40
N HIS A 92 -27.78 -19.33 -1.63
CA HIS A 92 -26.88 -18.21 -1.93
C HIS A 92 -27.60 -16.87 -1.77
N LEU A 93 -26.98 -15.97 -1.01
CA LEU A 93 -27.50 -14.62 -0.75
C LEU A 93 -26.71 -13.56 -1.52
N ALA A 94 -25.37 -13.64 -1.51
CA ALA A 94 -24.50 -12.69 -2.17
C ALA A 94 -23.04 -13.17 -2.20
N THR A 95 -22.24 -12.66 -3.13
CA THR A 95 -20.77 -12.77 -3.08
C THR A 95 -20.18 -11.43 -2.66
N ARG A 96 -19.27 -11.41 -1.69
CA ARG A 96 -18.56 -10.20 -1.25
C ARG A 96 -17.05 -10.36 -1.34
N GLY A 97 -16.38 -9.34 -1.89
CA GLY A 97 -14.92 -9.30 -1.91
C GLY A 97 -14.33 -9.28 -0.50
N ILE A 98 -13.27 -10.06 -0.26
CA ILE A 98 -12.53 -10.04 1.03
C ILE A 98 -11.50 -8.91 0.97
N PRO A 99 -11.68 -7.81 1.71
CA PRO A 99 -10.82 -6.64 1.58
C PRO A 99 -9.45 -6.87 2.22
N VAL A 100 -8.39 -6.46 1.53
CA VAL A 100 -7.02 -6.44 2.04
C VAL A 100 -6.41 -5.08 1.78
N TYR A 101 -5.85 -4.46 2.82
CA TYR A 101 -5.18 -3.18 2.73
C TYR A 101 -3.70 -3.40 2.57
N THR A 102 -3.14 -2.91 1.47
CA THR A 102 -1.69 -2.94 1.23
C THR A 102 -1.12 -1.57 1.53
N VAL A 103 -0.08 -1.52 2.35
CA VAL A 103 0.65 -0.30 2.69
C VAL A 103 2.07 -0.40 2.14
N LEU A 104 2.49 0.59 1.36
CA LEU A 104 3.88 0.82 1.00
C LEU A 104 4.35 2.05 1.75
N ALA A 105 5.49 1.96 2.43
CA ALA A 105 6.04 3.07 3.20
C ALA A 105 7.56 3.15 3.00
N GLN A 106 8.06 4.38 2.92
CA GLN A 106 9.48 4.68 2.86
C GLN A 106 9.82 5.72 3.92
N SER A 107 10.73 5.37 4.81
CA SER A 107 11.31 6.31 5.77
C SER A 107 12.44 7.10 5.12
N LEU A 108 12.48 8.41 5.38
CA LEU A 108 13.49 9.34 4.90
C LEU A 108 14.29 9.84 6.11
N SER A 109 15.34 9.11 6.44
CA SER A 109 16.17 9.36 7.63
C SER A 109 17.25 10.44 7.42
N ARG A 110 17.51 10.84 6.17
CA ARG A 110 18.49 11.87 5.82
C ARG A 110 17.97 12.73 4.68
N PHE A 111 17.55 13.94 4.99
CA PHE A 111 17.33 14.99 3.99
C PHE A 111 18.60 15.82 3.89
N ILE A 112 19.16 15.89 2.70
CA ILE A 112 20.26 16.80 2.41
C ILE A 112 19.68 17.93 1.58
N GLU A 113 19.50 19.08 2.21
CA GLU A 113 19.11 20.30 1.52
C GLU A 113 20.37 21.02 1.05
N PHE A 114 20.49 21.20 -0.26
CA PHE A 114 21.61 21.94 -0.84
C PHE A 114 21.18 23.38 -1.07
N ARG A 115 21.83 24.31 -0.39
CA ARG A 115 21.69 25.74 -0.69
C ARG A 115 22.54 26.04 -1.91
N GLN A 116 21.92 26.24 -3.06
CA GLN A 116 22.62 26.62 -4.28
C GLN A 116 23.27 27.99 -4.10
N VAL A 117 24.60 28.02 -4.00
CA VAL A 117 25.37 29.26 -3.86
C VAL A 117 25.77 29.81 -5.23
N ASN A 118 25.96 28.92 -6.23
CA ASN A 118 26.21 29.24 -7.64
C ASN A 118 25.70 28.11 -8.56
N ALA A 119 25.16 28.45 -9.73
CA ALA A 119 24.61 27.48 -10.69
C ALA A 119 25.65 26.73 -11.54
N THR A 120 26.92 27.13 -11.42
CA THR A 120 27.99 26.67 -12.32
C THR A 120 28.84 25.53 -11.74
N ASP A 121 28.81 25.31 -10.42
CA ASP A 121 29.76 24.41 -9.75
C ASP A 121 29.33 22.94 -9.72
N GLY A 122 28.19 22.61 -10.33
CA GLY A 122 27.69 21.24 -10.36
C GLY A 122 27.43 20.67 -8.97
N PHE A 123 27.17 19.38 -8.92
CA PHE A 123 26.78 18.66 -7.70
C PHE A 123 27.69 17.46 -7.50
N ASP A 124 28.36 17.36 -6.36
CA ASP A 124 29.20 16.22 -5.99
C ASP A 124 28.60 15.50 -4.76
N LEU A 125 28.33 14.20 -4.90
CA LEU A 125 27.79 13.31 -3.88
C LEU A 125 28.86 12.46 -3.19
N THR A 126 30.13 12.67 -3.52
CA THR A 126 31.21 11.70 -3.24
C THR A 126 32.45 12.26 -2.57
N SER A 127 32.49 13.56 -2.21
CA SER A 127 33.59 14.17 -1.46
C SER A 127 33.41 14.19 0.06
#